data_AF-A0A290N390-F1
#
_entry.id   AF-A0A290N390-F1
#
_cell.length_a   1.000
_cell.length_b   1.000
_cell.length_c   1.000
_cell.angle_alpha   90.00
_cell.angle_beta   90.00
_cell.angle_gamma   90.00
#
_symmetry.space_group_name_H-M   'P 1'
#
loop_
_entity.id
_entity.type
_entity.pdbx_description
1 polymer ?
#
loop_
_entity_poly.entity_id
_entity_poly.type
_entity_poly.pdbx_seq_one_letter_code
_entity_poly.pdbx_strand_id
1 'polypeptide(L)'
;MLFLMNDVILSLDPAELTPPVTRDRFAKLSLSYVAELGKELFSEEPLLHHKDRERAERLAALIMIKAPEINAALFIAPGRGCRVADVQVRYVQLGVEVMATLLERQNSGALTNIEADRQVWRRLAA
;
A
#
# COMPACT_ATOMS: atom_id res chain seq x y z
N MET A 1 2.69 -12.21 4.61
CA MET A 1 1.61 -11.87 3.65
C MET A 1 2.17 -10.87 2.64
N LEU A 2 1.77 -10.99 1.36
CA LEU A 2 2.23 -10.07 0.32
C LEU A 2 1.26 -8.88 0.19
N PHE A 3 1.81 -7.70 -0.05
CA PHE A 3 1.04 -6.48 -0.27
C PHE A 3 1.68 -5.64 -1.36
N LEU A 4 0.90 -5.20 -2.37
CA LEU A 4 1.38 -4.28 -3.40
C LEU A 4 1.18 -2.83 -2.94
N MET A 5 2.26 -2.10 -2.73
CA MET A 5 2.26 -0.66 -2.50
C MET A 5 2.76 0.06 -3.75
N ASN A 6 1.85 0.70 -4.48
CA ASN A 6 2.08 1.30 -5.80
C ASN A 6 2.65 0.28 -6.82
N ASP A 7 3.97 0.16 -6.88
CA ASP A 7 4.73 -0.73 -7.77
C ASP A 7 5.74 -1.61 -7.02
N VAL A 8 5.65 -1.71 -5.69
CA VAL A 8 6.52 -2.53 -4.84
C VAL A 8 5.71 -3.58 -4.09
N ILE A 9 6.14 -4.83 -4.18
CA ILE A 9 5.65 -5.93 -3.36
C ILE A 9 6.39 -5.94 -2.02
N LEU A 10 5.62 -5.71 -0.97
CA LEU A 10 6.01 -5.81 0.42
C LEU A 10 5.71 -7.22 0.95
N SER A 11 6.60 -7.76 1.77
CA SER A 11 6.42 -9.04 2.45
C SER A 11 6.30 -8.78 3.94
N LEU A 12 5.08 -8.87 4.45
CA LEU A 12 4.74 -8.53 5.82
C LEU A 12 4.75 -9.78 6.69
N ASP A 13 5.36 -9.71 7.88
CA ASP A 13 5.28 -10.79 8.85
C ASP A 13 3.91 -10.76 9.54
N PRO A 14 3.11 -11.84 9.49
CA PRO A 14 1.85 -11.92 10.24
C PRO A 14 1.98 -11.62 11.73
N ALA A 15 3.14 -11.89 12.35
CA ALA A 15 3.39 -11.55 13.75
C ALA A 15 3.38 -10.03 13.99
N GLU A 16 3.89 -9.24 13.04
CA GLU A 16 3.91 -7.78 13.08
C GLU A 16 2.55 -7.14 12.81
N LEU A 17 1.61 -7.89 12.21
CA LEU A 17 0.22 -7.46 12.01
C LEU A 17 -0.61 -7.52 13.30
N THR A 18 -0.02 -7.96 14.41
CA THR A 18 -0.68 -7.99 15.71
C THR A 18 -0.63 -6.58 16.33
N PRO A 19 -1.77 -5.90 16.55
CA PRO A 19 -1.73 -4.55 17.11
C PRO A 19 -1.13 -4.56 18.52
N PRO A 20 -0.26 -3.60 18.88
CA PRO A 20 0.28 -3.50 20.23
C PRO A 20 -0.85 -3.26 21.24
N VAL A 21 -0.59 -3.64 22.49
CA VAL A 21 -1.51 -3.84 23.64
C VAL A 21 -2.47 -2.65 23.94
N THR A 22 -2.30 -1.50 23.29
CA THR A 22 -3.26 -0.37 23.28
C THR A 22 -4.49 -0.64 22.38
N ARG A 23 -5.14 -1.80 22.56
CA ARG A 23 -6.28 -2.29 21.77
C ARG A 23 -7.38 -1.24 21.56
N ASP A 24 -7.69 -0.42 22.55
CA ASP A 24 -8.84 0.50 22.50
C ASP A 24 -8.64 1.71 21.57
N ARG A 25 -7.43 2.27 21.48
CA ARG A 25 -7.16 3.36 20.53
C ARG A 25 -7.03 2.82 19.11
N PHE A 26 -6.39 1.66 18.98
CA PHE A 26 -6.19 1.02 17.69
C PHE A 26 -7.51 0.54 17.09
N ALA A 27 -8.43 0.00 17.91
CA ALA A 27 -9.76 -0.46 17.48
C ALA A 27 -10.59 0.68 16.85
N LYS A 28 -10.45 1.92 17.35
CA LYS A 28 -11.18 3.09 16.86
C LYS A 28 -10.68 3.64 15.52
N LEU A 29 -9.50 3.23 15.06
CA LEU A 29 -8.99 3.67 13.75
C LEU A 29 -9.84 3.04 12.65
N SER A 30 -10.46 3.87 11.82
CA SER A 30 -11.16 3.45 10.60
C SER A 30 -10.17 3.27 9.45
N LEU A 31 -10.58 2.54 8.40
CA LEU A 31 -9.81 2.51 7.15
C LEU A 31 -9.64 3.93 6.56
N SER A 32 -10.64 4.80 6.68
CA SER A 32 -10.56 6.19 6.22
C SER A 32 -9.49 6.99 6.96
N TYR A 33 -9.29 6.75 8.26
CA TYR A 33 -8.20 7.38 9.00
C TYR A 33 -6.83 6.90 8.50
N VAL A 34 -6.68 5.59 8.27
CA VAL A 34 -5.45 5.02 7.70
C VAL A 34 -5.18 5.57 6.30
N ALA A 35 -6.23 5.83 5.51
CA ALA A 35 -6.13 6.47 4.21
C ALA A 35 -5.58 7.90 4.31
N GLU A 36 -6.08 8.73 5.24
CA GLU A 36 -5.55 10.08 5.46
C GLU A 36 -4.10 10.06 5.94
N LEU A 37 -3.74 9.15 6.85
CA LEU A 37 -2.34 8.95 7.26
C LEU A 37 -1.44 8.58 6.06
N GLY A 38 -1.91 7.68 5.20
CA GLY A 38 -1.18 7.33 3.98
C GLY A 38 -1.01 8.53 3.05
N LYS A 39 -2.05 9.35 2.89
CA LYS A 39 -1.99 10.58 2.09
C LYS A 39 -1.00 11.60 2.66
N GLU A 40 -0.93 11.75 3.98
CA GLU A 40 0.08 12.60 4.64
C GLU A 40 1.49 12.11 4.29
N LEU A 41 1.78 10.83 4.51
CA LEU A 41 3.10 10.25 4.22
C LEU A 41 3.51 10.41 2.75
N PHE A 42 2.60 10.16 1.81
CA PHE A 42 2.87 10.28 0.37
C PHE A 42 2.91 11.74 -0.11
N SER A 43 2.26 12.67 0.60
CA SER A 43 2.43 14.10 0.34
C SER A 43 3.85 14.55 0.67
N GLU A 44 4.43 14.03 1.76
CA GLU A 44 5.81 14.33 2.18
C GLU A 44 6.85 13.62 1.30
N GLU A 45 6.59 12.37 0.93
CA GLU A 45 7.48 11.54 0.11
C GLU A 45 6.66 10.70 -0.91
N PRO A 46 6.48 11.19 -2.16
CA PRO A 46 5.71 10.47 -3.18
C PRO A 46 6.24 9.07 -3.52
N LEU A 47 7.53 8.82 -3.28
CA LEU A 47 8.19 7.52 -3.51
C LEU A 47 8.46 6.78 -2.19
N LEU A 48 7.62 6.96 -1.18
CA LEU A 48 7.80 6.38 0.17
C LEU A 48 8.11 4.89 0.12
N HIS A 49 7.36 4.14 -0.69
CA HIS A 49 7.49 2.69 -0.88
C HIS A 49 8.86 2.24 -1.41
N HIS A 50 9.60 3.12 -2.09
CA HIS A 50 10.98 2.86 -2.52
C HIS A 50 12.02 3.38 -1.53
N LYS A 51 11.73 4.44 -0.77
CA LYS A 51 12.71 5.13 0.07
C LYS A 51 12.72 4.73 1.54
N ASP A 52 11.56 4.36 2.07
CA ASP A 52 11.37 3.98 3.47
C ASP A 52 10.43 2.78 3.54
N ARG A 53 11.04 1.61 3.33
CA ARG A 53 10.33 0.33 3.28
C ARG A 53 9.62 0.01 4.59
N GLU A 54 10.24 0.31 5.73
CA GLU A 54 9.67 0.05 7.06
C GLU A 54 8.39 0.86 7.27
N ARG A 55 8.36 2.15 6.89
CA ARG A 55 7.13 2.95 6.94
C ARG A 55 6.06 2.44 5.99
N ALA A 56 6.44 2.05 4.78
CA ALA A 56 5.50 1.49 3.81
C ALA A 56 4.88 0.17 4.31
N GLU A 57 5.69 -0.69 4.93
CA GLU A 57 5.25 -1.96 5.53
C GLU A 57 4.29 -1.72 6.70
N ARG A 58 4.58 -0.76 7.58
CA ARG A 58 3.67 -0.35 8.66
C ARG A 58 2.33 0.18 8.13
N LEU A 59 2.35 1.00 7.08
CA LEU A 59 1.13 1.50 6.46
C LEU A 59 0.31 0.35 5.83
N ALA A 60 0.97 -0.58 5.13
CA ALA A 60 0.34 -1.75 4.55
C ALA A 60 -0.28 -2.66 5.63
N ALA A 61 0.44 -2.87 6.74
CA ALA A 61 -0.06 -3.59 7.90
C ALA A 61 -1.33 -2.95 8.48
N LEU A 62 -1.33 -1.63 8.67
CA LEU A 62 -2.51 -0.89 9.12
C LEU A 62 -3.71 -1.06 8.19
N ILE A 63 -3.48 -1.01 6.88
CA ILE A 63 -4.54 -1.22 5.88
C ILE A 63 -5.14 -2.63 6.03
N MET A 64 -4.30 -3.67 6.05
CA MET A 64 -4.79 -5.06 6.17
C MET A 64 -5.48 -5.34 7.51
N ILE A 65 -5.02 -4.77 8.62
CA ILE A 65 -5.68 -4.91 9.92
C ILE A 65 -7.11 -4.33 9.87
N LYS A 66 -7.32 -3.28 9.07
CA LYS A 66 -8.61 -2.59 8.96
C LYS A 66 -9.51 -3.11 7.85
N ALA A 67 -8.93 -3.72 6.83
CA ALA A 67 -9.63 -4.33 5.71
C ALA A 67 -8.79 -5.54 5.21
N PRO A 68 -8.96 -6.72 5.84
CA PRO A 68 -8.13 -7.90 5.57
C PRO A 68 -8.18 -8.42 4.13
N GLU A 69 -9.23 -8.07 3.38
CA GLU A 69 -9.41 -8.38 1.97
C GLU A 69 -8.52 -7.53 1.05
N ILE A 70 -8.08 -6.35 1.50
CA ILE A 70 -7.23 -5.45 0.72
C ILE A 70 -5.78 -5.92 0.81
N ASN A 71 -5.17 -6.19 -0.33
CA ASN A 71 -3.75 -6.55 -0.43
C ASN A 71 -2.97 -5.69 -1.45
N ALA A 72 -3.57 -4.59 -1.91
CA ALA A 72 -2.93 -3.61 -2.76
C ALA A 72 -3.46 -2.20 -2.50
N ALA A 73 -2.55 -1.22 -2.44
CA ALA A 73 -2.87 0.19 -2.34
C ALA A 73 -2.05 1.02 -3.33
N LEU A 74 -2.71 2.01 -3.93
CA LEU A 74 -2.10 3.00 -4.82
C LEU A 74 -2.30 4.39 -4.22
N PHE A 75 -1.19 5.06 -3.92
CA PHE A 75 -1.16 6.47 -3.53
C PHE A 75 -0.50 7.29 -4.64
N ILE A 76 -1.21 8.32 -5.12
CA ILE A 76 -0.74 9.22 -6.18
C ILE A 76 -0.65 10.63 -5.62
N ALA A 77 0.57 11.09 -5.38
CA ALA A 77 0.85 12.47 -5.00
C ALA A 77 1.31 13.27 -6.24
N PRO A 78 0.73 14.45 -6.53
CA PRO A 78 1.17 15.29 -7.67
C PRO A 78 2.62 15.76 -7.58
N GLY A 79 3.17 15.82 -6.37
CA GLY A 79 4.55 16.21 -6.11
C GLY A 79 4.87 16.18 -4.62
N ARG A 80 6.16 16.32 -4.29
CA ARG A 80 6.62 16.43 -2.90
C ARG A 80 6.11 17.71 -2.26
N GLY A 81 5.61 17.61 -1.03
CA GLY A 81 5.05 18.73 -0.27
C GLY A 81 3.71 19.22 -0.82
N CYS A 82 3.02 18.42 -1.65
CA CYS A 82 1.67 18.75 -2.10
C CYS A 82 0.69 18.76 -0.93
N ARG A 83 -0.52 19.32 -1.13
CA ARG A 83 -1.55 19.26 -0.09
C ARG A 83 -2.00 17.81 0.06
N VAL A 84 -2.21 17.36 1.29
CA VAL A 84 -2.74 16.02 1.60
C VAL A 84 -4.02 15.73 0.82
N ALA A 85 -4.89 16.72 0.66
CA ALA A 85 -6.14 16.61 -0.11
C ALA A 85 -5.94 16.34 -1.61
N ASP A 86 -4.78 16.66 -2.17
CA ASP A 86 -4.46 16.41 -3.58
C ASP A 86 -3.90 14.99 -3.80
N VAL A 87 -3.56 14.25 -2.74
CA VAL A 87 -3.10 12.87 -2.83
C VAL A 87 -4.29 11.94 -3.01
N GLN A 88 -4.30 11.19 -4.12
CA GLN A 88 -5.34 10.20 -4.38
C GLN A 88 -4.93 8.86 -3.76
N VAL A 89 -5.94 8.11 -3.29
CA VAL A 89 -5.76 6.75 -2.76
C VAL A 89 -6.75 5.80 -3.44
N ARG A 90 -6.28 4.60 -3.76
CA ARG A 90 -7.11 3.49 -4.24
C ARG A 90 -6.70 2.20 -3.55
N TYR A 91 -7.69 1.34 -3.29
CA TYR A 91 -7.49 0.02 -2.69
C TYR A 91 -8.04 -1.06 -3.57
N VAL A 92 -7.38 -2.21 -3.57
CA VAL A 92 -7.71 -3.34 -4.42
C VAL A 92 -7.45 -4.65 -3.67
N GLN A 93 -8.31 -5.63 -3.94
CA GLN A 93 -8.04 -7.03 -3.65
C GLN A 93 -7.54 -7.73 -4.93
N LEU A 94 -6.31 -8.23 -4.87
CA LEU A 94 -5.69 -9.01 -5.94
C LEU A 94 -5.79 -10.51 -5.66
N GLY A 95 -6.05 -11.28 -6.71
CA GLY A 95 -5.94 -12.73 -6.67
C GLY A 95 -4.50 -13.18 -6.49
N VAL A 96 -4.33 -14.39 -5.95
CA VAL A 96 -3.02 -14.99 -5.65
C VAL A 96 -2.13 -15.08 -6.90
N GLU A 97 -2.68 -15.44 -8.06
CA GLU A 97 -1.93 -15.57 -9.32
C GLU A 97 -1.34 -14.24 -9.79
N VAL A 98 -2.10 -13.14 -9.67
CA VAL A 98 -1.63 -11.79 -10.01
C VAL A 98 -0.52 -11.40 -9.04
N MET A 99 -0.71 -11.61 -7.73
CA MET A 99 0.30 -11.30 -6.73
C MET A 99 1.61 -12.10 -6.95
N ALA A 100 1.51 -13.38 -7.29
CA ALA A 100 2.66 -14.23 -7.60
C ALA A 100 3.41 -13.71 -8.83
N THR A 101 2.69 -13.34 -9.90
CA THR A 101 3.26 -12.77 -11.12
C THR A 101 4.01 -11.47 -10.84
N LEU A 102 3.44 -10.59 -9.99
CA LEU A 102 4.09 -9.34 -9.62
C LEU A 102 5.36 -9.58 -8.79
N LEU A 103 5.32 -10.54 -7.86
CA LEU A 103 6.48 -10.91 -7.05
C LEU A 103 7.62 -11.47 -7.92
N GLU A 104 7.33 -12.35 -8.87
CA GLU A 104 8.32 -12.89 -9.81
C GLU A 104 8.98 -11.76 -10.63
N ARG A 105 8.18 -10.80 -11.09
CA ARG A 105 8.68 -9.62 -11.79
C ARG A 105 9.53 -8.73 -10.89
N GLN A 106 9.17 -8.54 -9.63
CA GLN A 106 9.99 -7.78 -8.70
C GLN A 106 11.35 -8.48 -8.49
N ASN A 107 11.35 -9.79 -8.28
CA ASN A 107 12.58 -10.56 -8.05
C ASN A 107 13.53 -10.56 -9.26
N SER A 108 12.98 -10.41 -10.47
CA SER A 108 13.76 -10.26 -11.70
C SER A 108 14.11 -8.81 -12.06
N GLY A 109 13.69 -7.83 -11.24
CA GLY A 109 13.89 -6.39 -11.52
C GLY A 109 13.01 -5.82 -12.63
N ALA A 110 11.99 -6.58 -13.07
CA ALA A 110 11.09 -6.23 -14.17
C ALA A 110 9.78 -5.56 -13.69
N LEU A 111 9.52 -5.48 -12.39
CA LEU A 111 8.37 -4.77 -11.85
C LEU A 111 8.66 -3.27 -11.82
N THR A 112 8.04 -2.54 -12.74
CA THR A 112 8.10 -1.07 -12.82
C THR A 112 6.73 -0.47 -12.53
N ASN A 113 6.67 0.83 -12.26
CA ASN A 113 5.42 1.58 -12.16
C ASN A 113 4.48 1.37 -13.37
N ILE A 114 5.01 1.36 -14.59
CA ILE A 114 4.25 1.12 -15.82
C ILE A 114 3.70 -0.32 -15.84
N GLU A 115 4.49 -1.28 -15.39
CA GLU A 115 4.07 -2.69 -15.36
C GLU A 115 2.98 -2.93 -14.31
N ALA A 116 3.14 -2.38 -13.11
CA ALA A 116 2.12 -2.41 -12.07
C ALA A 116 0.82 -1.71 -12.53
N ASP A 117 0.94 -0.55 -13.20
CA ASP A 117 -0.20 0.16 -13.79
C ASP A 117 -0.97 -0.70 -14.81
N ARG A 118 -0.25 -1.36 -15.72
CA ARG A 118 -0.88 -2.23 -16.74
C ARG A 118 -1.55 -3.45 -16.14
N GLN A 119 -0.91 -4.11 -15.17
CA GLN A 119 -1.41 -5.37 -14.63
C GLN A 119 -2.50 -5.18 -13.57
N VAL A 120 -2.48 -4.07 -12.84
CA VAL A 120 -3.35 -3.85 -11.68
C VAL A 120 -4.21 -2.61 -11.87
N TRP A 121 -3.60 -1.44 -12.00
CA TRP A 121 -4.32 -0.17 -11.82
C TRP A 121 -5.23 0.21 -13.00
N ARG A 122 -4.86 -0.16 -14.24
CA ARG A 122 -5.70 -0.01 -15.44
C ARG A 122 -6.78 -1.07 -15.56
N ARG A 123 -6.53 -2.31 -15.09
CA ARG A 123 -7.52 -3.40 -15.18
C ARG A 123 -8.80 -3.10 -14.40
N LEU A 124 -8.75 -2.16 -13.47
CA LEU A 124 -9.88 -1.78 -12.60
C LEU A 124 -10.50 -0.43 -12.98
N ALA A 125 -10.00 0.22 -14.03
CA ALA A 125 -10.60 1.44 -14.60
C ALA A 125 -11.46 1.15 -15.85
N ALA A 126 -11.63 -0.14 -16.20
CA ALA A 126 -12.40 -0.61 -17.35
C ALA A 126 -13.75 -1.22 -16.91
#